data_AF-A0A7S3GTI8-F1
#
_entry.id   AF-A0A7S3GTI8-F1
#
_cell.length_a   1.000
_cell.length_b   1.000
_cell.length_c   1.000
_cell.angle_alpha   90.00
_cell.angle_beta   90.00
_cell.angle_gamma   90.00
#
_symmetry.space_group_name_H-M   'P 1'
#
loop_
_entity.id
_entity.type
_entity.pdbx_description
1 polymer ?
#
loop_
_entity_poly.entity_id
_entity_poly.type
_entity_poly.pdbx_seq_one_letter_code
_entity_poly.pdbx_strand_id
1 'polypeptide(L)'
;REESLQHACEAAAAFTGLGDRRCAAAATCVVVDAHLTRQHWGAAVEAAAVAVDLARKSQDALCEASALLRLARAHFVQNRDPYLAASTALAAAKAAGDA
;
A
#
# COMPACT_ATOMS: atom_id res chain seq x y z
N ARG A 1 -19.02 -0.51 -7.33
CA ARG A 1 -18.06 -0.20 -6.23
C ARG A 1 -17.39 -1.46 -5.68
N GLU A 2 -18.10 -2.59 -5.55
CA GLU A 2 -17.53 -3.92 -5.23
C GLU A 2 -16.55 -4.45 -6.26
N GLU A 3 -16.91 -4.36 -7.54
CA GLU A 3 -16.09 -4.75 -8.70
C GLU A 3 -14.69 -4.12 -8.70
N SER A 4 -14.54 -2.86 -8.27
CA SER A 4 -13.23 -2.19 -8.25
C SER A 4 -12.27 -2.81 -7.23
N LEU A 5 -12.76 -3.32 -6.10
CA LEU A 5 -11.93 -4.05 -5.15
C LEU A 5 -11.63 -5.45 -5.68
N GLN A 6 -12.64 -6.12 -6.25
CA GLN A 6 -12.49 -7.44 -6.84
C GLN A 6 -11.42 -7.45 -7.93
N HIS A 7 -11.51 -6.55 -8.91
CA HIS A 7 -10.53 -6.44 -10.00
C HIS A 7 -9.13 -6.05 -9.50
N ALA A 8 -9.04 -5.21 -8.47
CA ALA A 8 -7.75 -4.85 -7.88
C ALA A 8 -7.10 -6.05 -7.15
N CYS A 9 -7.90 -6.86 -6.45
CA CYS A 9 -7.42 -8.10 -5.82
C CYS A 9 -7.00 -9.14 -6.88
N GLU A 10 -7.79 -9.31 -7.94
CA GLU A 10 -7.45 -10.21 -9.06
C GLU A 10 -6.15 -9.77 -9.74
N ALA A 11 -5.98 -8.48 -10.01
CA ALA A 11 -4.75 -7.95 -10.58
C ALA A 11 -3.55 -8.17 -9.65
N ALA A 12 -3.69 -7.90 -8.35
CA ALA A 12 -2.62 -8.12 -7.38
C ALA A 12 -2.21 -9.61 -7.31
N ALA A 13 -3.20 -10.52 -7.32
CA ALA A 13 -2.95 -11.96 -7.33
C ALA A 13 -2.26 -12.41 -8.63
N ALA A 14 -2.72 -11.92 -9.78
CA ALA A 14 -2.12 -12.25 -11.08
C ALA A 14 -0.66 -11.80 -11.16
N PHE A 15 -0.36 -10.54 -10.81
CA PHE A 15 1.02 -10.03 -10.82
C PHE A 15 1.92 -10.75 -9.81
N THR A 16 1.38 -11.11 -8.64
CA THR A 16 2.10 -11.92 -7.66
C THR A 16 2.46 -13.31 -8.22
N GLY A 17 1.51 -13.97 -8.89
CA GLY A 17 1.74 -15.27 -9.53
C GLY A 17 2.74 -15.21 -10.70
N LEU A 18 2.81 -14.08 -11.40
CA LEU A 18 3.79 -13.81 -12.45
C LEU A 18 5.18 -13.43 -11.91
N GLY A 19 5.31 -13.20 -10.60
CA GLY A 19 6.54 -12.71 -10.00
C GLY A 19 6.84 -11.23 -10.26
N ASP A 20 5.90 -10.49 -10.88
CA ASP A 20 6.01 -9.05 -11.10
C ASP A 20 5.63 -8.30 -9.81
N ARG A 21 6.61 -8.24 -8.91
CA ARG A 21 6.44 -7.64 -7.57
C ARG A 21 6.10 -6.14 -7.63
N ARG A 22 6.58 -5.43 -8.65
CA ARG A 22 6.31 -3.99 -8.82
C ARG A 22 4.84 -3.77 -9.18
N CYS A 23 4.33 -4.51 -10.17
CA CYS A 23 2.92 -4.41 -10.55
C CYS A 23 2.01 -4.98 -9.44
N ALA A 24 2.45 -6.01 -8.73
CA ALA A 24 1.73 -6.53 -7.56
C ALA A 24 1.62 -5.48 -6.45
N ALA A 25 2.70 -4.77 -6.13
CA ALA A 25 2.68 -3.67 -5.15
C ALA A 25 1.73 -2.54 -5.60
N ALA A 26 1.81 -2.14 -6.87
CA ALA A 26 0.94 -1.10 -7.43
C ALA A 26 -0.55 -1.48 -7.39
N ALA A 27 -0.90 -2.71 -7.78
CA ALA A 27 -2.27 -3.21 -7.70
C ALA A 27 -2.76 -3.30 -6.25
N THR A 28 -1.89 -3.73 -5.33
CA THR A 28 -2.20 -3.78 -3.89
C THR A 28 -2.44 -2.38 -3.32
N CYS A 29 -1.71 -1.35 -3.77
CA CYS A 29 -2.00 0.05 -3.40
C CYS A 29 -3.44 0.48 -3.77
N VAL A 30 -3.97 0.00 -4.91
CA VAL A 30 -5.37 0.26 -5.30
C VAL A 30 -6.36 -0.45 -4.36
N VAL A 31 -6.03 -1.68 -3.93
CA VAL A 31 -6.80 -2.41 -2.90
C VAL A 31 -6.87 -1.62 -1.59
N VAL A 32 -5.75 -1.03 -1.16
CA VAL A 32 -5.71 -0.15 0.02
C VAL A 32 -6.65 1.04 -0.15
N ASP A 33 -6.55 1.77 -1.26
CA ASP A 33 -7.40 2.94 -1.51
C ASP A 33 -8.90 2.57 -1.53
N ALA A 34 -9.23 1.39 -2.06
CA ALA A 34 -10.58 0.86 -2.04
C ALA A 34 -11.07 0.55 -0.60
N HIS A 35 -10.24 -0.08 0.24
CA HIS A 35 -10.56 -0.32 1.64
C HIS A 35 -10.69 0.98 2.45
N LEU A 36 -9.81 1.96 2.23
CA LEU A 36 -9.88 3.27 2.86
C LEU A 36 -11.18 4.01 2.50
N THR A 37 -11.57 3.98 1.22
CA THR A 37 -12.81 4.61 0.75
C THR A 37 -14.05 3.98 1.38
N ARG A 38 -13.98 2.68 1.70
CA ARG A 38 -15.04 1.92 2.36
C ARG A 38 -14.95 1.90 3.87
N GLN A 39 -13.98 2.61 4.46
CA GLN A 39 -13.77 2.65 5.90
C GLN A 39 -13.40 1.28 6.52
N HIS A 40 -12.88 0.36 5.72
CA HIS A 40 -12.38 -0.93 6.18
C HIS A 40 -10.93 -0.78 6.65
N TRP A 41 -10.74 -0.09 7.78
CA TRP A 41 -9.43 0.39 8.22
C TRP A 41 -8.43 -0.74 8.49
N GLY A 42 -8.86 -1.82 9.13
CA GLY A 42 -8.00 -2.99 9.39
C GLY A 42 -7.49 -3.63 8.10
N ALA A 43 -8.39 -3.91 7.16
CA ALA A 43 -8.04 -4.45 5.85
C ALA A 43 -7.14 -3.50 5.04
N ALA A 44 -7.34 -2.18 5.17
CA ALA A 44 -6.46 -1.19 4.54
C ALA A 44 -5.03 -1.24 5.09
N VAL A 45 -4.86 -1.40 6.41
CA VAL A 45 -3.53 -1.53 7.04
C VAL A 45 -2.85 -2.83 6.60
N GLU A 46 -3.56 -3.95 6.62
CA GLU A 46 -3.02 -5.24 6.17
C GLU A 46 -2.58 -5.19 4.70
N ALA A 47 -3.44 -4.69 3.81
CA ALA A 47 -3.11 -4.55 2.39
C ALA A 47 -1.93 -3.58 2.17
N ALA A 48 -1.85 -2.50 2.95
CA ALA A 48 -0.75 -1.54 2.82
C ALA A 48 0.59 -2.14 3.28
N ALA A 49 0.58 -2.95 4.34
CA ALA A 49 1.77 -3.69 4.77
C ALA A 49 2.27 -4.66 3.68
N VAL A 50 1.35 -5.37 3.00
CA VAL A 50 1.69 -6.23 1.86
C VAL A 50 2.28 -5.43 0.70
N ALA A 51 1.71 -4.27 0.37
CA ALA A 51 2.22 -3.41 -0.70
C ALA A 51 3.65 -2.92 -0.42
N VAL A 52 3.95 -2.55 0.82
CA VAL A 52 5.30 -2.12 1.25
C VAL A 52 6.31 -3.27 1.12
N ASP A 53 5.95 -4.47 1.57
CA ASP A 53 6.83 -5.64 1.47
C ASP A 53 7.13 -6.01 0.00
N LEU A 54 6.11 -5.98 -0.86
CA LEU A 54 6.28 -6.21 -2.31
C LEU A 54 7.19 -5.17 -2.96
N ALA A 55 6.98 -3.89 -2.65
CA ALA A 55 7.78 -2.79 -3.20
C ALA A 55 9.25 -2.84 -2.77
N ARG A 56 9.52 -3.20 -1.51
CA ARG A 56 10.88 -3.45 -1.01
C ARG A 56 11.55 -4.60 -1.75
N LYS A 57 10.81 -5.70 -1.95
CA LYS A 57 11.28 -6.88 -2.69
C LYS A 57 11.45 -6.63 -4.20
N SER A 58 10.84 -5.58 -4.76
CA SER A 58 11.12 -5.12 -6.12
C SER A 58 12.25 -4.10 -6.20
N GLN A 59 12.79 -3.63 -5.06
CA GLN A 59 13.81 -2.59 -4.97
C GLN A 59 13.40 -1.30 -5.71
N ASP A 60 12.09 -1.02 -5.77
CA ASP A 60 11.54 0.16 -6.42
C ASP A 60 11.19 1.19 -5.34
N ALA A 61 12.07 2.18 -5.18
CA ALA A 61 11.99 3.18 -4.12
C ALA A 61 10.76 4.10 -4.27
N LEU A 62 10.32 4.38 -5.50
CA LEU A 62 9.10 5.16 -5.76
C LEU A 62 7.85 4.36 -5.40
N CYS A 63 7.83 3.07 -5.75
CA CYS A 63 6.74 2.18 -5.37
C CYS A 63 6.69 2.01 -3.84
N GLU A 64 7.84 1.89 -3.18
CA GLU A 64 7.94 1.80 -1.72
C GLU A 64 7.41 3.06 -1.04
N ALA A 65 7.82 4.25 -1.50
CA ALA A 65 7.30 5.51 -1.00
C ALA A 65 5.77 5.62 -1.14
N SER A 66 5.25 5.22 -2.30
CA SER A 66 3.81 5.22 -2.60
C SER A 66 3.02 4.27 -1.68
N ALA A 67 3.58 3.10 -1.38
CA ALA A 67 2.97 2.13 -0.46
C ALA A 67 3.05 2.61 1.01
N LEU A 68 4.18 3.17 1.43
CA LEU A 68 4.37 3.72 2.78
C LEU A 68 3.44 4.91 3.06
N LEU A 69 3.19 5.78 2.08
CA LEU A 69 2.25 6.88 2.23
C LEU A 69 0.81 6.37 2.49
N ARG A 70 0.42 5.29 1.81
CA ARG A 70 -0.89 4.66 2.03
C ARG A 70 -0.98 3.98 3.38
N LEU A 71 0.09 3.33 3.83
CA LEU A 71 0.18 2.74 5.17
C LEU A 71 0.06 3.82 6.26
N ALA A 72 0.76 4.94 6.10
CA ALA A 72 0.65 6.10 7.00
C ALA A 72 -0.79 6.60 7.08
N ARG A 73 -1.45 6.76 5.93
CA ARG A 73 -2.86 7.16 5.86
C ARG A 73 -3.77 6.15 6.53
N ALA A 74 -3.54 4.85 6.33
CA ALA A 74 -4.33 3.77 6.94
C ALA A 74 -4.20 3.75 8.47
N HIS A 75 -3.00 3.92 9.02
CA HIS A 75 -2.80 4.05 10.46
C HIS A 75 -3.46 5.31 11.05
N PHE A 76 -3.39 6.43 10.34
CA PHE A 76 -4.03 7.67 10.76
C PHE A 76 -5.54 7.51 10.89
N VAL A 77 -6.20 6.85 9.93
CA VAL A 77 -7.66 6.68 9.97
C VAL A 77 -8.12 5.55 10.90
N GLN A 78 -7.33 4.48 11.07
CA GLN A 78 -7.69 3.34 11.92
C GLN A 78 -7.65 3.70 13.41
N ASN A 79 -6.50 4.19 13.87
CA ASN A 79 -6.24 4.35 15.31
C ASN A 79 -6.16 5.81 15.74
N ARG A 80 -6.22 6.77 14.79
CA ARG A 80 -5.80 8.15 15.02
C ARG A 80 -4.47 8.19 15.77
N ASP A 81 -3.54 7.32 15.40
CA ASP A 81 -2.18 7.33 15.93
C ASP A 81 -1.32 8.20 15.00
N PRO A 82 -1.23 9.52 15.27
CA PRO A 82 -0.49 10.44 14.43
C PRO A 82 1.01 10.14 14.46
N TYR A 83 1.52 9.47 15.50
CA TYR A 83 2.93 9.17 15.61
C TYR A 83 3.33 8.11 14.58
N LEU A 84 2.59 7.00 14.54
CA LEU A 84 2.85 5.93 13.58
C LEU A 84 2.61 6.39 12.13
N ALA A 85 1.59 7.22 11.90
CA ALA A 85 1.36 7.83 10.60
C ALA A 85 2.53 8.74 10.18
N ALA A 86 2.99 9.62 11.07
CA ALA A 86 4.09 10.55 10.79
C ALA A 86 5.42 9.82 10.56
N SER A 87 5.75 8.81 11.35
CA SER A 87 6.99 8.03 11.16
C SER A 87 6.99 7.28 9.82
N THR A 88 5.84 6.75 9.42
CA THR A 88 5.69 6.02 8.16
C THR A 88 5.73 6.96 6.96
N ALA A 89 5.11 8.15 7.06
CA ALA A 89 5.21 9.19 6.04
C ALA A 89 6.63 9.74 5.88
N LEU A 90 7.38 9.87 6.99
CA LEU A 90 8.79 10.24 6.94
C LEU A 90 9.63 9.18 6.22
N ALA A 91 9.35 7.89 6.45
CA ALA A 91 9.99 6.81 5.71
C ALA A 91 9.69 6.88 4.21
N ALA A 92 8.45 7.22 3.83
CA ALA A 92 8.08 7.43 2.43
C ALA A 92 8.87 8.57 1.78
N ALA A 93 9.02 9.70 2.48
CA ALA A 93 9.76 10.85 1.97
C ALA A 93 11.25 10.54 1.74
N LYS A 94 11.86 9.72 2.61
CA LYS A 94 13.24 9.25 2.44
C LYS A 94 13.36 8.34 1.22
N ALA A 95 12.50 7.33 1.11
CA ALA A 95 12.49 6.41 -0.02
C ALA A 95 12.30 7.15 -1.36
N ALA A 96 11.49 8.21 -1.41
CA ALA A 96 11.31 9.02 -2.62
C ALA A 96 12.49 9.97 -2.92
N GLY A 97 13.23 10.41 -1.89
CA GLY A 97 14.41 11.27 -2.06
C GLY A 97 15.66 10.52 -2.51
N ASP A 98 15.70 9.20 -2.26
CA ASP A 98 16.78 8.30 -2.65
C ASP A 98 16.55 7.61 -4.02
N ALA A 99 15.45 7.96 -4.74
CA ALA A 99 15.03 7.38 -6.01
C ALA A 99 15.55 8.14 -7.24
#